data_AF-A0AAE6RJ91-F1
#
_entry.id   AF-A0AAE6RJ91-F1
#
_cell.length_a   1.000
_cell.length_b   1.000
_cell.length_c   1.000
_cell.angle_alpha   90.00
_cell.angle_beta   90.00
_cell.angle_gamma   90.00
#
_symmetry.space_group_name_H-M   'P 1'
#
loop_
_entity.id
_entity.type
_entity.pdbx_description
1 polymer ?
#
loop_
_entity_poly.entity_id
_entity_poly.type
_entity_poly.pdbx_seq_one_letter_code
_entity_poly.pdbx_strand_id
1 'polypeptide(L)'
;MTAPYSRERICIRSAIGFVLSTVVLAGCASDPAATTTPPPPAAMEERKKVIAAIDSGDAAHIVALFPSQNADEVESIFRTCSTISEASRRMDEDHGESPRTLYVTLTGASRDDPGRQATCSFLLYWTDAREWRLSP
;
A
#
# COMPACT_ATOMS: atom_id res chain seq x y z
N MET A 1 -12.38 -30.15 25.86
CA MET A 1 -11.10 -30.80 26.21
C MET A 1 -10.89 -31.98 25.27
N THR A 2 -9.84 -31.86 24.43
CA THR A 2 -8.93 -32.91 23.94
C THR A 2 -9.46 -34.18 23.24
N ALA A 3 -9.12 -34.30 21.95
CA ALA A 3 -8.87 -35.55 21.22
C ALA A 3 -7.93 -35.23 20.02
N PRO A 4 -7.27 -36.20 19.37
CA PRO A 4 -6.15 -36.99 19.91
C PRO A 4 -4.92 -37.05 18.96
N TYR A 5 -3.91 -37.77 19.43
CA TYR A 5 -2.59 -38.12 18.88
C TYR A 5 -2.45 -38.45 17.37
N SER A 6 -1.19 -38.26 16.91
CA SER A 6 -0.42 -39.08 15.95
C SER A 6 -0.39 -38.67 14.47
N ARG A 7 0.77 -38.13 14.07
CA ARG A 7 1.51 -38.66 12.90
C ARG A 7 3.00 -38.38 13.06
N GLU A 8 3.69 -39.38 13.60
CA GLU A 8 5.12 -39.57 13.41
C GLU A 8 5.47 -39.42 11.92
N ARG A 9 6.21 -38.36 11.56
CA ARG A 9 6.99 -38.35 10.33
C ARG A 9 8.44 -38.62 10.71
N ILE A 10 8.70 -39.91 10.75
CA ILE A 10 9.98 -40.56 10.66
C ILE A 10 10.86 -39.83 9.62
N CYS A 11 11.87 -39.08 10.07
CA CYS A 11 13.02 -38.73 9.23
C CYS A 11 14.01 -39.89 9.30
N ILE A 12 13.78 -40.92 8.47
CA ILE A 12 14.82 -41.90 8.15
C ILE A 12 15.91 -41.17 7.37
N ARG A 13 17.14 -41.22 7.86
CA ARG A 13 18.31 -41.33 6.98
C ARG A 13 19.45 -42.05 7.71
N SER A 14 19.56 -43.34 7.40
CA SER A 14 20.83 -44.07 7.49
C SER A 14 21.94 -43.27 6.79
N ALA A 15 23.12 -43.21 7.39
CA ALA A 15 24.37 -43.26 6.66
C ALA A 15 25.51 -43.63 7.61
N ILE A 16 26.03 -44.83 7.38
CA ILE A 16 27.31 -45.32 7.86
C ILE A 16 28.42 -44.45 7.25
N GLY A 17 29.36 -44.05 8.12
CA GLY A 17 30.73 -43.59 7.92
C GLY A 17 31.19 -43.09 6.56
N PHE A 18 31.71 -41.86 6.52
CA PHE A 18 33.11 -41.58 6.13
C PHE A 18 33.48 -40.13 6.46
N VAL A 19 34.72 -39.95 6.89
CA VAL A 19 35.33 -38.70 7.39
C VAL A 19 35.44 -37.66 6.27
N LEU A 20 34.83 -36.48 6.43
CA LEU A 20 35.27 -35.20 5.83
C LEU A 20 34.44 -34.05 6.48
N SER A 21 35.01 -33.35 7.48
CA SER A 21 34.35 -32.19 8.11
C SER A 21 34.37 -30.98 7.18
N THR A 22 33.48 -30.98 6.19
CA THR A 22 33.00 -29.75 5.55
C THR A 22 31.78 -29.28 6.34
N VAL A 23 31.90 -28.11 6.96
CA VAL A 23 30.81 -27.43 7.65
C VAL A 23 29.77 -27.04 6.60
N VAL A 24 28.80 -27.92 6.36
CA VAL A 24 27.58 -27.56 5.65
C VAL A 24 26.70 -26.89 6.69
N LEU A 25 26.79 -25.55 6.74
CA LEU A 25 25.76 -24.72 7.32
C LEU A 25 24.45 -25.08 6.61
N ALA A 26 23.64 -25.90 7.28
CA ALA A 26 22.24 -26.08 6.96
C ALA A 26 21.56 -24.73 7.21
N GLY A 27 21.64 -23.85 6.21
CA GLY A 27 20.80 -22.67 6.15
C GLY A 27 19.36 -23.16 6.13
N CYS A 28 18.65 -22.94 7.23
CA CYS A 28 17.21 -22.80 7.18
C CYS A 28 16.94 -21.69 6.16
N ALA A 29 16.60 -22.07 4.93
CA ALA A 29 16.00 -21.14 4.01
C ALA A 29 14.65 -20.78 4.63
N SER A 30 14.63 -19.68 5.38
CA SER A 30 13.39 -18.98 5.66
C SER A 30 12.77 -18.72 4.30
N ASP A 31 11.68 -19.43 3.99
CA ASP A 31 10.75 -18.99 2.97
C ASP A 31 10.55 -17.47 3.20
N PRO A 32 10.82 -16.58 2.24
CA PRO A 32 10.37 -15.23 2.38
C PRO A 32 8.86 -15.31 2.34
N ALA A 33 8.23 -15.45 3.51
CA ALA A 33 6.82 -15.24 3.71
C ALA A 33 6.57 -13.84 3.18
N ALA A 34 6.11 -13.79 1.94
CA ALA A 34 6.17 -12.59 1.16
C ALA A 34 5.10 -11.65 1.73
N THR A 35 5.56 -10.71 2.56
CA THR A 35 4.73 -9.95 3.48
C THR A 35 3.67 -9.18 2.71
N THR A 36 2.41 -9.35 3.10
CA THR A 36 1.27 -8.57 2.58
C THR A 36 1.21 -7.16 3.17
N THR A 37 2.17 -6.80 4.01
CA THR A 37 2.33 -5.45 4.56
C THR A 37 3.28 -4.66 3.66
N PRO A 38 2.93 -3.42 3.29
CA PRO A 38 3.82 -2.59 2.49
C PRO A 38 5.07 -2.21 3.31
N PRO A 39 6.24 -2.03 2.68
CA PRO A 39 7.44 -1.61 3.38
C PRO A 39 7.27 -0.18 3.93
N PRO A 40 7.59 0.14 5.19
CA PRO A 40 7.66 1.53 5.63
C PRO A 40 8.76 2.29 4.84
N PRO A 41 8.55 3.55 4.39
CA PRO A 41 7.39 4.45 4.54
C PRO A 41 6.47 4.50 3.29
N ALA A 42 6.19 3.37 2.64
CA ALA A 42 5.56 3.32 1.31
C ALA A 42 4.23 4.09 1.19
N ALA A 43 3.39 4.09 2.22
CA ALA A 43 2.12 4.83 2.18
C ALA A 43 2.33 6.35 2.02
N MET A 44 3.36 6.91 2.66
CA MET A 44 3.70 8.33 2.57
C MET A 44 4.27 8.69 1.20
N GLU A 45 5.14 7.84 0.66
CA GLU A 45 5.71 8.04 -0.67
C GLU A 45 4.64 7.92 -1.76
N GLU A 46 3.73 6.96 -1.61
CA GLU A 46 2.65 6.77 -2.56
C GLU A 46 1.66 7.94 -2.53
N ARG A 47 1.30 8.44 -1.34
CA ARG A 47 0.52 9.68 -1.20
C ARG A 47 1.19 10.85 -1.93
N LYS A 48 2.50 11.06 -1.76
CA LYS A 48 3.21 12.15 -2.45
C LYS A 48 3.04 12.09 -3.96
N LYS A 49 3.07 10.88 -4.55
CA LYS A 49 2.80 10.69 -5.99
C LYS A 49 1.38 11.08 -6.36
N VAL A 50 0.39 10.65 -5.57
CA VAL A 50 -1.02 10.99 -5.80
C VAL A 50 -1.24 12.49 -5.78
N ILE A 51 -0.68 13.19 -4.79
CA ILE A 51 -0.79 14.65 -4.67
C ILE A 51 -0.09 15.34 -5.84
N ALA A 52 1.13 14.91 -6.21
CA ALA A 52 1.83 15.46 -7.37
C ALA A 52 1.08 15.24 -8.69
N ALA A 53 0.38 14.11 -8.83
CA ALA A 53 -0.46 13.85 -10.00
C ALA A 53 -1.70 14.77 -10.01
N ILE A 54 -2.35 15.01 -8.87
CA ILE A 54 -3.43 16.01 -8.74
C ILE A 54 -2.92 17.41 -9.12
N ASP A 55 -1.72 17.77 -8.67
CA ASP A 55 -1.11 19.08 -8.93
C ASP A 55 -0.72 19.30 -10.39
N SER A 56 -0.38 18.23 -11.09
CA SER A 56 -0.11 18.30 -12.54
C SER A 56 -1.34 18.73 -13.35
N GLY A 57 -2.55 18.61 -12.79
CA GLY A 57 -3.80 18.94 -13.47
C GLY A 57 -4.15 17.98 -14.62
N ASP A 58 -3.44 16.85 -14.73
CA ASP A 58 -3.65 15.84 -15.76
C ASP A 58 -4.22 14.55 -15.16
N ALA A 59 -5.48 14.25 -15.51
CA ALA A 59 -6.16 13.03 -15.09
C ALA A 59 -5.46 11.76 -15.59
N ALA A 60 -4.77 11.81 -16.74
CA ALA A 60 -4.04 10.66 -17.26
C ALA A 60 -2.86 10.28 -16.35
N HIS A 61 -2.24 11.27 -15.68
CA HIS A 61 -1.09 11.05 -14.81
C HIS A 61 -1.48 10.24 -13.56
N ILE A 62 -2.61 10.58 -12.92
CA ILE A 62 -3.08 9.82 -11.75
C ILE A 62 -3.63 8.44 -12.14
N VAL A 63 -4.31 8.31 -13.29
CA VAL A 63 -4.74 7.00 -13.81
C VAL A 63 -3.53 6.10 -14.07
N ALA A 64 -2.43 6.63 -14.59
CA ALA A 64 -1.19 5.88 -14.83
C ALA A 64 -0.53 5.37 -13.54
N LEU A 65 -0.80 5.97 -12.37
CA LEU A 65 -0.32 5.45 -11.07
C LEU A 65 -1.06 4.18 -10.63
N PHE A 66 -2.29 3.97 -11.10
CA PHE A 66 -3.17 2.87 -10.68
C PHE A 66 -3.66 2.03 -11.87
N PRO A 67 -2.76 1.39 -12.66
CA PRO A 67 -3.12 0.73 -13.91
C PRO A 67 -4.02 -0.51 -13.75
N SER A 68 -4.08 -1.09 -12.54
CA SER A 68 -4.94 -2.23 -12.22
C SER A 68 -6.31 -1.83 -11.66
N GLN A 69 -6.55 -0.53 -11.46
CA GLN A 69 -7.81 0.03 -10.96
C GLN A 69 -8.68 0.54 -12.12
N ASN A 70 -9.99 0.64 -11.87
CA ASN A 70 -10.91 1.28 -12.79
C ASN A 70 -10.55 2.77 -12.97
N ALA A 71 -10.31 3.19 -14.22
CA ALA A 71 -9.88 4.55 -14.53
C ALA A 71 -10.93 5.61 -14.16
N ASP A 72 -12.23 5.32 -14.33
CA ASP A 72 -13.31 6.27 -14.02
C ASP A 72 -13.38 6.56 -12.51
N GLU A 73 -13.10 5.57 -11.67
CA GLU A 73 -13.04 5.72 -10.21
C GLU A 73 -11.88 6.63 -9.80
N VAL A 74 -10.69 6.37 -10.36
CA VAL A 74 -9.48 7.18 -10.11
C VAL A 74 -9.66 8.61 -10.61
N GLU A 75 -10.23 8.78 -11.82
CA GLU A 75 -10.53 10.10 -12.38
C GLU A 75 -11.59 10.84 -11.55
N SER A 76 -12.57 10.14 -10.98
CA SER A 76 -13.56 10.76 -10.10
C SER A 76 -12.92 11.39 -8.86
N ILE A 77 -11.96 10.70 -8.24
CA ILE A 77 -11.20 11.24 -7.10
C ILE A 77 -10.38 12.45 -7.54
N PHE A 78 -9.69 12.33 -8.68
CA PHE A 78 -8.94 13.44 -9.27
C PHE A 78 -9.79 14.68 -9.51
N ARG A 79 -10.98 14.53 -10.11
CA ARG A 79 -11.89 15.65 -10.38
C ARG A 79 -12.32 16.34 -9.08
N THR A 80 -12.68 15.58 -8.06
CA THR A 80 -13.04 16.11 -6.74
C THR A 80 -11.88 16.85 -6.09
N CYS A 81 -10.69 16.27 -6.09
CA CYS A 81 -9.52 16.87 -5.44
C CYS A 81 -8.97 18.08 -6.21
N SER A 82 -9.16 18.12 -7.53
CA SER A 82 -8.71 19.22 -8.39
C SER A 82 -9.53 20.50 -8.23
N THR A 83 -10.70 20.45 -7.56
CA THR A 83 -11.47 21.66 -7.23
C THR A 83 -10.80 22.50 -6.16
N ILE A 84 -9.77 21.99 -5.47
CA ILE A 84 -9.06 22.71 -4.41
C ILE A 84 -7.87 23.46 -5.01
N SER A 85 -7.73 24.73 -4.68
CA SER A 85 -6.58 25.54 -5.07
C SER A 85 -5.31 25.05 -4.37
N GLU A 86 -4.29 24.68 -5.16
CA GLU A 86 -2.98 24.19 -4.69
C GLU A 86 -2.36 25.13 -3.65
N ALA A 87 -2.37 26.44 -3.93
CA ALA A 87 -1.77 27.47 -3.07
C ALA A 87 -2.43 27.59 -1.68
N SER A 88 -3.66 27.13 -1.54
CA SER A 88 -4.44 27.21 -0.29
C SER A 88 -4.58 25.86 0.41
N ARG A 89 -4.13 24.79 -0.25
CA ARG A 89 -4.43 23.43 0.17
C ARG A 89 -3.63 23.06 1.41
N ARG A 90 -4.34 22.51 2.39
CA ARG A 90 -3.79 21.86 3.56
C ARG A 90 -4.16 20.39 3.51
N MET A 91 -3.28 19.58 4.08
CA MET A 91 -3.47 18.14 4.17
C MET A 91 -3.69 17.81 5.63
N ASP A 92 -4.90 17.39 5.94
CA ASP A 92 -5.23 16.79 7.22
C ASP A 92 -4.95 15.30 7.05
N GLU A 93 -3.81 14.87 7.58
CA GLU A 93 -3.40 13.47 7.55
C GLU A 93 -4.05 12.74 8.72
N ASP A 94 -4.88 11.74 8.42
CA ASP A 94 -5.28 10.75 9.40
C ASP A 94 -4.55 9.43 9.07
N HIS A 95 -3.62 9.06 9.96
CA HIS A 95 -2.92 7.79 9.82
C HIS A 95 -3.95 6.68 10.04
N GLY A 96 -4.25 5.91 8.99
CA GLY A 96 -5.12 4.76 9.12
C GLY A 96 -4.63 3.84 10.24
N GLU A 97 -5.55 3.10 10.87
CA GLU A 97 -5.25 2.19 12.00
C GLU A 97 -4.23 1.08 11.65
N SER A 98 -3.80 0.99 10.38
CA SER A 98 -2.95 -0.05 9.84
C SER A 98 -1.91 0.53 8.86
N PRO A 99 -0.69 -0.05 8.78
CA PRO A 99 0.28 0.31 7.74
C PRO A 99 -0.22 0.05 6.30
N ARG A 100 -1.36 -0.64 6.16
CA ARG A 100 -2.01 -0.91 4.88
C ARG A 100 -2.99 0.18 4.45
N THR A 101 -3.29 1.16 5.30
CA THR A 101 -4.29 2.18 5.00
C THR A 101 -3.77 3.57 5.37
N LEU A 102 -4.15 4.54 4.55
CA LEU A 102 -3.88 5.94 4.80
C LEU A 102 -5.07 6.76 4.33
N TYR A 103 -5.72 7.45 5.25
CA TYR A 103 -6.81 8.34 4.93
C TYR A 103 -6.26 9.74 4.70
N VAL A 104 -6.55 10.31 3.55
CA VAL A 104 -6.04 11.62 3.14
C VAL A 104 -7.22 12.56 3.01
N THR A 105 -7.17 13.67 3.74
CA THR A 105 -8.13 14.76 3.59
C THR A 105 -7.39 16.02 3.15
N LEU A 106 -7.84 16.61 2.06
CA LEU A 106 -7.36 17.86 1.51
C LEU A 106 -8.42 18.92 1.75
N THR A 107 -8.04 20.02 2.39
CA THR A 107 -8.92 21.16 2.65
C THR A 107 -8.28 22.42 2.08
N GLY A 108 -9.07 23.33 1.52
CA GLY A 108 -8.54 24.59 0.98
C GLY A 108 -9.62 25.48 0.40
N ALA A 109 -9.23 26.57 -0.24
CA ALA A 109 -10.13 27.38 -1.05
C ALA A 109 -10.48 26.64 -2.34
N SER A 110 -11.72 26.76 -2.80
CA SER A 110 -12.12 26.29 -4.12
C SER A 110 -11.38 27.06 -5.20
N ARG A 111 -10.95 26.35 -6.25
CA ARG A 111 -10.32 26.92 -7.44
C ARG A 111 -11.30 27.76 -8.24
N ASP A 112 -12.57 27.36 -8.29
CA ASP A 112 -13.63 28.05 -9.04
C ASP A 112 -14.26 29.21 -8.26
N ASP A 113 -14.21 29.15 -6.93
CA ASP A 113 -14.73 30.18 -6.04
C ASP A 113 -13.82 30.33 -4.80
N PRO A 114 -12.79 31.18 -4.86
CA PRO A 114 -11.82 31.34 -3.77
C PRO A 114 -12.43 31.79 -2.44
N GLY A 115 -13.67 32.31 -2.44
CA GLY A 115 -14.41 32.67 -1.22
C GLY A 115 -15.03 31.46 -0.51
N ARG A 116 -15.04 30.28 -1.13
CA ARG A 116 -15.62 29.05 -0.60
C ARG A 116 -14.53 28.06 -0.23
N GLN A 117 -14.75 27.35 0.87
CA GLN A 117 -13.92 26.20 1.23
C GLN A 117 -14.35 24.97 0.41
N ALA A 118 -13.37 24.17 0.01
CA ALA A 118 -13.55 22.87 -0.63
C ALA A 118 -12.74 21.82 0.14
N THR A 119 -13.28 20.60 0.16
CA THR A 119 -12.68 19.44 0.82
C THR A 119 -12.73 18.25 -0.13
N CYS A 120 -11.65 17.47 -0.17
CA CYS A 120 -11.58 16.20 -0.87
C CYS A 120 -10.98 15.18 0.10
N SER A 121 -11.57 14.00 0.16
CA SER A 121 -11.01 12.89 0.93
C SER A 121 -10.87 11.67 0.02
N PHE A 122 -9.86 10.87 0.31
CA PHE A 122 -9.69 9.56 -0.31
C PHE A 122 -8.90 8.63 0.62
N LEU A 123 -9.16 7.34 0.50
CA LEU A 123 -8.41 6.28 1.14
C LEU A 123 -7.38 5.72 0.17
N LEU A 124 -6.13 5.68 0.60
CA LEU A 124 -5.06 4.93 -0.04
C LEU A 124 -4.88 3.60 0.70
N TYR A 125 -5.06 2.47 0.03
CA TYR A 125 -5.01 1.16 0.66
C TYR A 125 -4.18 0.13 -0.09
N TRP A 126 -3.51 -0.74 0.67
CA TRP A 126 -2.63 -1.78 0.17
C TRP A 126 -3.36 -3.12 0.08
N THR A 127 -3.46 -3.65 -1.13
CA THR A 127 -4.16 -4.90 -1.45
C THR A 127 -3.30 -6.14 -1.18
N ASP A 128 -3.94 -7.31 -1.10
CA ASP A 128 -3.21 -8.59 -1.01
C ASP A 128 -2.45 -8.92 -2.31
N ALA A 129 -2.81 -8.28 -3.43
CA ALA A 129 -2.05 -8.29 -4.67
C ALA A 129 -0.75 -7.48 -4.60
N ARG A 130 -0.45 -6.83 -3.47
CA ARG A 130 0.71 -5.95 -3.25
C ARG A 130 0.71 -4.71 -4.14
N GLU A 131 -0.46 -4.12 -4.27
CA GLU A 131 -0.67 -2.89 -5.03
C GLU A 131 -1.39 -1.87 -4.15
N TRP A 132 -1.01 -0.60 -4.30
CA TRP A 132 -1.77 0.51 -3.77
C TRP A 132 -2.99 0.80 -4.64
N ARG A 133 -4.10 1.17 -4.01
CA ARG A 133 -5.33 1.58 -4.68
C ARG A 133 -5.96 2.77 -3.97
N LEU A 134 -6.77 3.50 -4.72
CA LEU A 134 -7.56 4.60 -4.22
C LEU A 134 -9.01 4.18 -3.97
N SER A 135 -9.65 4.81 -3.01
CA SER A 135 -11.10 4.80 -2.83
C SER A 135 -11.52 6.23 -2.46
N PRO A 136 -12.67 6.72 -2.94
CA PRO A 136 -13.27 7.94 -2.42
C PRO A 136 -13.59 7.80 -0.93
#